data_AF-A0AAV3SA23-F1
#
_entry.id   AF-A0AAV3SA23-F1
#
_cell.length_a   1.000
_cell.length_b   1.000
_cell.length_c   1.000
_cell.angle_alpha   90.00
_cell.angle_beta   90.00
_cell.angle_gamma   90.00
#
_symmetry.space_group_name_H-M   'P 1'
#
loop_
_entity.id
_entity.type
_entity.pdbx_description
1 polymer ?
#
loop_
_entity_poly.entity_id
_entity_poly.type
_entity_poly.pdbx_seq_one_letter_code
_entity_poly.pdbx_strand_id
1 'polypeptide(L)'
;MSALSSIPDRPLTTAEIAALNDADAFDLVVPVEREEAVRADDNEPVVVTESLVLAAADWVKGVVHEDDGWRVVESVAVEGDDRTEAMLACEAAVEDALKPGVRADADG
;
A
#
# COMPACT_ATOMS: atom_id res chain seq x y z
N MET A 1 4.96 6.04 16.24
CA MET A 1 3.64 5.57 15.76
C MET A 1 3.87 5.01 14.37
N SER A 2 3.46 3.77 14.10
CA SER A 2 3.56 3.23 12.74
C SER A 2 2.57 4.01 11.87
N ALA A 3 3.01 4.56 10.73
CA ALA A 3 2.14 5.30 9.82
C ALA A 3 0.94 4.46 9.33
N LEU A 4 0.99 3.14 9.48
CA LEU A 4 -0.10 2.22 9.15
C LEU A 4 -1.23 2.24 10.18
N SER A 5 -0.99 2.70 11.40
CA SER A 5 -2.03 2.73 12.45
C SER A 5 -3.17 3.71 12.17
N SER A 6 -3.01 4.63 11.21
CA SER A 6 -4.07 5.51 10.73
C SER A 6 -4.90 4.92 9.58
N ILE A 7 -4.51 3.75 9.08
CA ILE A 7 -5.18 3.08 7.96
C ILE A 7 -6.15 2.04 8.55
N PRO A 8 -7.41 1.97 8.06
CA PRO A 8 -8.33 0.89 8.41
C PRO A 8 -7.71 -0.48 8.15
N ASP A 9 -7.92 -1.43 9.05
CA ASP A 9 -7.42 -2.82 8.91
C ASP A 9 -8.33 -3.63 7.97
N ARG A 10 -8.38 -3.17 6.72
CA ARG A 10 -9.09 -3.77 5.59
C ARG A 10 -8.61 -3.14 4.27
N PRO A 11 -8.93 -3.75 3.11
CA PRO A 11 -8.75 -3.11 1.81
C PRO A 11 -9.43 -1.74 1.76
N LEU A 12 -8.77 -0.79 1.09
CA LEU A 12 -9.27 0.58 0.96
C LEU A 12 -10.02 0.76 -0.35
N THR A 13 -11.09 1.53 -0.30
CA THR A 13 -11.78 1.97 -1.52
C THR A 13 -11.03 3.11 -2.20
N THR A 14 -11.30 3.32 -3.49
CA THR A 14 -10.78 4.47 -4.24
C THR A 14 -11.06 5.82 -3.56
N ALA A 15 -12.24 5.97 -2.94
CA ALA A 15 -12.62 7.19 -2.24
C ALA A 15 -11.80 7.41 -0.96
N GLU A 16 -11.47 6.35 -0.23
CA GLU A 16 -10.64 6.42 0.97
C GLU A 16 -9.20 6.76 0.65
N ILE A 17 -8.66 6.23 -0.45
CA ILE A 17 -7.31 6.59 -0.92
C ILE A 17 -7.24 8.07 -1.32
N ALA A 18 -8.27 8.59 -1.99
CA ALA A 18 -8.35 10.01 -2.29
C ALA A 18 -8.39 10.85 -0.99
N ALA A 19 -9.23 10.46 -0.03
CA ALA A 19 -9.30 11.12 1.27
C ALA A 19 -7.97 11.08 2.05
N LEU A 20 -7.19 10.00 1.93
CA LEU A 20 -5.86 9.93 2.54
C LEU A 20 -4.86 10.91 1.93
N ASN A 21 -4.90 11.10 0.60
CA ASN A 21 -4.08 12.10 -0.08
C ASN A 21 -4.49 13.54 0.30
N ASP A 22 -5.77 13.78 0.61
CA ASP A 22 -6.28 15.09 1.02
C ASP A 22 -6.04 15.40 2.52
N ALA A 23 -5.76 14.38 3.34
CA ALA A 23 -5.70 14.50 4.80
C ALA A 23 -4.33 14.92 5.37
N ASP A 24 -3.35 15.25 4.51
CA ASP A 24 -1.96 15.61 4.87
C ASP A 24 -1.23 14.57 5.76
N ALA A 25 -1.76 13.33 5.86
CA ALA A 25 -1.12 12.25 6.62
C ALA A 25 0.08 11.67 5.87
N PHE A 26 0.03 11.74 4.55
CA PHE A 26 1.06 11.33 3.61
C PHE A 26 1.20 12.43 2.57
N ASP A 27 2.39 12.58 2.01
CA ASP A 27 2.60 13.47 0.88
C ASP A 27 1.98 12.87 -0.41
N LEU A 28 1.94 11.54 -0.50
CA LEU A 28 1.32 10.82 -1.63
C LEU A 28 0.97 9.39 -1.23
N VAL A 29 -0.22 8.93 -1.64
CA VAL A 29 -0.67 7.53 -1.57
C VAL A 29 -1.03 7.05 -2.96
N VAL A 30 -0.35 6.01 -3.43
CA VAL A 30 -0.53 5.44 -4.77
C VAL A 30 -1.05 4.00 -4.66
N PRO A 31 -2.20 3.66 -5.23
CA PRO A 31 -2.63 2.27 -5.36
C PRO A 31 -1.79 1.55 -6.42
N VAL A 32 -1.26 0.37 -6.06
CA VAL A 32 -0.50 -0.47 -7.00
C VAL A 32 -1.46 -1.39 -7.75
N GLU A 33 -2.34 -2.09 -7.02
CA GLU A 33 -3.38 -2.93 -7.60
C GLU A 33 -4.79 -2.47 -7.21
N ARG A 34 -5.76 -2.72 -8.10
CA ARG A 34 -7.18 -2.46 -7.87
C ARG A 34 -7.98 -3.70 -8.25
N GLU A 35 -8.83 -4.14 -7.34
CA GLU A 35 -9.70 -5.29 -7.53
C GLU A 35 -11.18 -4.87 -7.45
N GLU A 36 -12.01 -5.49 -8.28
CA GLU A 36 -13.46 -5.39 -8.16
C GLU A 36 -13.96 -6.32 -7.05
N ALA A 37 -14.65 -5.76 -6.08
CA ALA A 37 -15.27 -6.46 -4.97
C ALA A 37 -16.75 -6.09 -4.85
N VAL A 38 -17.43 -6.69 -3.88
CA VAL A 38 -18.82 -6.39 -3.55
C VAL A 38 -18.90 -5.99 -2.09
N ARG A 39 -19.51 -4.84 -1.79
CA ARG A 39 -19.68 -4.37 -0.41
C ARG A 39 -20.68 -5.28 0.30
N ALA A 40 -20.32 -5.75 1.50
CA ALA A 40 -21.16 -6.66 2.27
C ALA A 40 -22.51 -6.07 2.70
N ASP A 41 -22.57 -4.75 2.92
CA ASP A 41 -23.75 -4.08 3.50
C ASP A 41 -24.92 -3.98 2.51
N ASP A 42 -24.65 -3.67 1.24
CA ASP A 42 -25.66 -3.34 0.22
C ASP A 42 -25.53 -4.18 -1.05
N ASN A 43 -24.51 -5.04 -1.15
CA ASN A 43 -24.16 -5.84 -2.33
C ASN A 43 -23.86 -5.00 -3.58
N GLU A 44 -23.44 -3.76 -3.42
CA GLU A 44 -23.00 -2.93 -4.54
C GLU A 44 -21.56 -3.25 -4.96
N PRO A 45 -21.25 -3.22 -6.27
CA PRO A 45 -19.87 -3.31 -6.75
C PRO A 45 -19.02 -2.16 -6.20
N VAL A 46 -17.80 -2.48 -5.77
CA VAL A 46 -16.84 -1.51 -5.24
C VAL A 46 -15.44 -1.87 -5.73
N VAL A 47 -14.61 -0.87 -6.00
CA VAL A 47 -13.20 -1.09 -6.30
C VAL A 47 -12.40 -0.89 -5.03
N VAL A 48 -11.62 -1.90 -4.66
CA VAL A 48 -10.75 -1.89 -3.49
C VAL A 48 -9.29 -2.05 -3.89
N THR A 49 -8.41 -1.65 -3.00
CA THR A 49 -6.96 -1.77 -3.13
C THR A 49 -6.41 -2.40 -1.86
N GLU A 50 -5.65 -3.46 -2.05
CA GLU A 50 -4.94 -4.19 -0.99
C GLU A 50 -3.45 -3.87 -0.99
N SER A 51 -2.97 -3.01 -1.89
CA SER A 51 -1.56 -2.76 -2.11
C SER A 51 -1.29 -1.28 -2.44
N LEU A 52 -0.42 -0.65 -1.65
CA LEU A 52 -0.17 0.80 -1.71
C LEU A 52 1.33 1.11 -1.71
N VAL A 53 1.70 2.20 -2.36
CA VAL A 53 2.93 2.93 -2.10
C VAL A 53 2.57 4.19 -1.32
N LEU A 54 3.15 4.33 -0.14
CA LEU A 54 2.99 5.46 0.77
C LEU A 54 4.26 6.29 0.75
N ALA A 55 4.14 7.59 0.53
CA ALA A 55 5.27 8.50 0.59
C ALA A 55 5.02 9.60 1.63
N ALA A 56 6.02 9.85 2.45
CA ALA A 56 6.06 10.94 3.42
C ALA A 56 7.37 11.73 3.23
N ALA A 57 7.58 12.71 4.11
CA ALA A 57 8.68 13.67 3.99
C ALA A 57 10.07 13.02 3.87
N ASP A 58 10.32 11.93 4.60
CA ASP A 58 11.63 11.31 4.75
C ASP A 58 11.64 9.81 4.40
N TRP A 59 10.54 9.26 3.88
CA TRP A 59 10.48 7.85 3.50
C TRP A 59 9.42 7.55 2.44
N VAL A 60 9.62 6.44 1.73
CA VAL A 60 8.62 5.77 0.89
C VAL A 60 8.50 4.31 1.34
N LYS A 61 7.28 3.79 1.42
CA LYS A 61 7.00 2.41 1.81
C LYS A 61 6.04 1.74 0.84
N GLY A 62 6.38 0.53 0.43
CA GLY A 62 5.45 -0.40 -0.19
C GLY A 62 4.73 -1.20 0.89
N VAL A 63 3.41 -1.29 0.80
CA VAL A 63 2.59 -2.03 1.77
C VAL A 63 1.57 -2.91 1.06
N VAL A 64 1.29 -4.06 1.68
CA VAL A 64 0.25 -5.00 1.26
C VAL A 64 -0.64 -5.34 2.44
N HIS A 65 -1.92 -5.50 2.20
CA HIS A 65 -2.89 -6.00 3.16
C HIS A 65 -2.97 -7.52 3.03
N GLU A 66 -2.79 -8.22 4.15
CA GLU A 66 -2.87 -9.67 4.25
C GLU A 66 -3.85 -10.05 5.39
N ASP A 67 -4.01 -11.34 5.69
CA ASP A 67 -4.96 -11.81 6.71
C ASP A 67 -4.70 -11.21 8.11
N ASP A 68 -3.44 -10.88 8.43
CA ASP A 68 -3.01 -10.28 9.69
C ASP A 68 -2.92 -8.74 9.64
N GLY A 69 -3.45 -8.14 8.57
CA GLY A 69 -3.50 -6.69 8.35
C GLY A 69 -2.42 -6.14 7.42
N TRP A 70 -2.17 -4.83 7.52
CA TRP A 70 -1.18 -4.15 6.69
C TRP A 70 0.27 -4.51 7.06
N ARG A 71 1.02 -5.02 6.08
CA ARG A 71 2.44 -5.35 6.18
C ARG A 71 3.26 -4.46 5.26
N VAL A 72 4.39 -3.96 5.78
CA VAL A 72 5.41 -3.28 4.97
C VAL A 72 6.23 -4.34 4.23
N VAL A 73 6.30 -4.24 2.90
CA VAL A 73 7.15 -5.09 2.06
C VAL A 73 8.49 -4.46 1.74
N GLU A 74 8.53 -3.12 1.70
CA GLU A 74 9.73 -2.34 1.43
C GLU A 74 9.62 -0.97 2.12
N SER A 75 10.75 -0.44 2.58
CA SER A 75 10.85 0.86 3.25
C SER A 75 12.17 1.54 2.90
N VAL A 76 12.09 2.55 2.04
CA VAL A 76 13.24 3.32 1.59
C VAL A 76 13.23 4.68 2.29
N ALA A 77 14.32 5.04 2.97
CA ALA A 77 14.52 6.39 3.47
C ALA A 77 14.87 7.32 2.29
N VAL A 78 14.32 8.53 2.29
CA VAL A 78 14.52 9.50 1.19
C VAL A 78 15.17 10.77 1.73
N GLU A 79 16.30 11.15 1.13
CA GLU A 79 16.97 12.42 1.36
C GLU A 79 17.12 13.16 0.02
N GLY A 80 16.46 14.30 -0.16
CA GLY A 80 16.56 15.10 -1.39
C GLY A 80 15.72 14.58 -2.57
N ASP A 81 16.32 14.51 -3.77
CA ASP A 81 15.60 14.28 -5.04
C ASP A 81 15.37 12.80 -5.38
N ASP A 82 15.81 11.86 -4.53
CA ASP A 82 15.81 10.40 -4.78
C ASP A 82 14.42 9.74 -4.65
N ARG A 83 13.36 10.55 -4.49
CA ARG A 83 12.00 10.09 -4.21
C ARG A 83 11.43 9.21 -5.33
N THR A 84 11.75 9.50 -6.59
CA THR A 84 11.24 8.72 -7.72
C THR A 84 11.79 7.29 -7.70
N GLU A 85 13.08 7.13 -7.41
CA GLU A 85 13.71 5.81 -7.32
C GLU A 85 13.17 5.01 -6.15
N ALA A 86 12.96 5.67 -5.01
CA ALA A 86 12.33 5.06 -3.83
C ALA A 86 10.90 4.57 -4.12
N MET A 87 10.11 5.35 -4.87
CA MET A 87 8.77 4.95 -5.31
C MET A 87 8.80 3.73 -6.21
N LEU A 88 9.68 3.70 -7.22
CA LEU A 88 9.81 2.56 -8.13
C LEU A 88 10.28 1.29 -7.41
N ALA A 89 11.21 1.41 -6.46
CA ALA A 89 11.66 0.27 -5.65
C ALA A 89 10.52 -0.29 -4.79
N CYS A 90 9.74 0.59 -4.16
CA CYS A 90 8.59 0.19 -3.35
C CYS A 90 7.46 -0.43 -4.19
N GLU A 91 7.19 0.11 -5.38
CA GLU A 91 6.21 -0.44 -6.32
C GLU A 91 6.62 -1.84 -6.76
N ALA A 92 7.88 -2.04 -7.17
CA ALA A 92 8.40 -3.34 -7.57
C ALA A 92 8.32 -4.37 -6.43
N ALA A 93 8.64 -3.98 -5.20
CA ALA A 93 8.54 -4.87 -4.04
C ALA A 93 7.09 -5.28 -3.73
N VAL A 94 6.13 -4.38 -3.93
CA VAL A 94 4.70 -4.68 -3.82
C VAL A 94 4.27 -5.67 -4.90
N GLU A 95 4.62 -5.42 -6.16
CA GLU A 95 4.32 -6.34 -7.26
C GLU A 95 4.92 -7.73 -7.03
N ASP A 96 6.16 -7.81 -6.52
CA ASP A 96 6.81 -9.06 -6.18
C ASP A 96 6.10 -9.80 -5.04
N ALA A 97 5.62 -9.07 -4.02
CA ALA A 97 4.86 -9.66 -2.91
C ALA A 97 3.50 -10.23 -3.35
N LEU A 98 2.89 -9.67 -4.40
CA LEU A 98 1.60 -10.10 -4.95
C LEU A 98 1.72 -11.29 -5.91
N LYS A 99 2.92 -11.58 -6.43
CA LYS A 99 3.11 -12.71 -7.37
C LYS A 99 2.81 -14.04 -6.67
N PRO A 100 1.86 -14.85 -7.18
CA PRO A 100 1.58 -16.17 -6.63
C PRO A 100 2.79 -17.09 -6.84
N GLY A 101 3.54 -17.37 -5.76
CA GLY A 101 4.64 -18.34 -5.78
C GLY A 101 5.93 -17.93 -5.05
N VAL A 102 6.10 -16.68 -4.61
CA VAL A 102 7.28 -16.26 -3.82
C VAL A 102 6.93 -16.16 -2.32
N ARG A 103 6.23 -17.17 -1.80
CA ARG A 103 6.17 -17.44 -0.35
C ARG A 103 6.88 -18.75 0.02
N ALA A 104 7.48 -19.42 -0.96
CA ALA A 104 8.37 -20.56 -0.73
C ALA A 104 9.81 -20.10 -0.97
N ASP A 105 10.70 -20.46 -0.04
CA ASP A 105 12.16 -20.39 -0.12
C ASP A 105 12.80 -19.05 0.28
N ALA A 106 12.59 -18.66 1.54
CA ALA A 106 13.62 -17.97 2.30
C ALA A 106 13.72 -18.60 3.71
N ASP A 107 14.22 -19.84 3.77
CA ASP A 107 15.15 -20.30 4.81
C ASP A 107 15.55 -21.78 4.56
N GLY A 108 16.81 -21.96 4.15
CA GLY A 108 17.55 -23.22 4.11
C GLY A 108 19.01 -22.96 4.43
#